data_AF-G3GSL4-F1
#
_entry.id   AF-G3GSL4-F1
#
_cell.length_a   1.000
_cell.length_b   1.000
_cell.length_c   1.000
_cell.angle_alpha   90.00
_cell.angle_beta   90.00
_cell.angle_gamma   90.00
#
_symmetry.space_group_name_H-M   'P 1'
#
loop_
_entity.id
_entity.type
_entity.pdbx_description
1 polymer ?
#
loop_
_entity_poly.entity_id
_entity_poly.type
_entity_poly.pdbx_seq_one_letter_code
_entity_poly.pdbx_strand_id
1 'polypeptide(L)'
;DNKLQALEIQFKELDVTKDNLIQQFEQHSKTLASQAAQDEIWTAVLTLGYVIEVLICLHTRVLQKLPDLVRSLPTLASVFRRKVKNKHVRIVWESVMEEYGLQERDVTALCTFFIAHGNKAEHYAANIRQTYIKDVTFMITNMVKNQALQDALLRAVQVIEKGKAVRTPENQRASLKELMPSTKD
;
A
#
# COMPACT_ATOMS: atom_id res chain seq x y z
N ASP A 1 7.02 -58.42 -36.14
CA ASP A 1 6.31 -57.25 -36.69
C ASP A 1 5.23 -56.68 -35.78
N ASN A 2 4.18 -57.42 -35.37
CA ASN A 2 3.10 -56.87 -34.53
C ASN A 2 3.53 -56.19 -33.20
N LYS A 3 4.56 -56.70 -32.51
CA LYS A 3 5.05 -56.08 -31.26
C LYS A 3 5.76 -54.74 -31.48
N LEU A 4 6.43 -54.58 -32.60
CA LEU A 4 7.14 -53.35 -32.98
C LEU A 4 6.14 -52.26 -33.37
N GLN A 5 5.09 -52.64 -34.11
CA GLN A 5 3.98 -51.76 -34.44
C GLN A 5 3.21 -51.29 -33.20
N ALA A 6 2.96 -52.19 -32.24
CA ALA A 6 2.31 -51.83 -30.97
C ALA A 6 3.16 -50.83 -30.16
N LEU A 7 4.48 -51.01 -30.13
CA LEU A 7 5.40 -50.11 -29.45
C LEU A 7 5.43 -48.73 -30.13
N GLU A 8 5.40 -48.68 -31.46
CA GLU A 8 5.38 -47.43 -32.22
C GLU A 8 4.08 -46.64 -32.00
N ILE A 9 2.94 -47.34 -31.89
CA ILE A 9 1.66 -46.71 -31.55
C ILE A 9 1.72 -46.11 -30.13
N GLN A 10 2.25 -46.86 -29.16
CA GLN A 10 2.42 -46.33 -27.79
C GLN A 10 3.36 -45.14 -27.72
N PHE A 11 4.45 -45.15 -28.51
CA PHE A 11 5.37 -44.02 -28.57
C PHE A 11 4.71 -42.77 -29.16
N LYS A 12 3.90 -42.93 -30.21
CA LYS A 12 3.12 -41.83 -30.80
C LYS A 12 2.09 -41.28 -29.83
N GLU A 13 1.39 -42.16 -29.11
CA GLU A 13 0.41 -41.75 -28.09
C GLU A 13 1.08 -41.03 -26.91
N LEU A 14 2.26 -41.49 -26.50
CA LEU A 14 3.06 -40.82 -25.48
C LEU A 14 3.53 -39.43 -25.96
N ASP A 15 3.95 -39.30 -27.21
CA ASP A 15 4.40 -38.03 -27.79
C ASP A 15 3.24 -37.01 -27.86
N VAL A 16 2.05 -37.45 -28.28
CA VAL A 16 0.83 -36.62 -28.26
C VAL A 16 0.47 -36.19 -26.83
N THR A 17 0.59 -37.10 -25.86
CA THR A 17 0.32 -36.79 -24.45
C THR A 17 1.33 -35.79 -23.88
N LYS A 18 2.61 -35.95 -24.22
CA LYS A 18 3.69 -35.03 -23.86
C LYS A 18 3.43 -33.63 -24.42
N ASP A 19 3.07 -33.53 -25.69
CA ASP A 19 2.81 -32.25 -26.35
C ASP A 19 1.57 -31.54 -25.74
N ASN A 20 0.52 -32.29 -25.41
CA ASN A 20 -0.66 -31.75 -24.71
C ASN A 20 -0.30 -31.21 -23.31
N LEU A 21 0.49 -31.97 -22.54
CA LEU A 21 0.96 -31.52 -21.23
C LEU A 21 1.79 -30.24 -21.33
N ILE A 22 2.71 -30.14 -22.29
CA ILE A 22 3.51 -28.94 -22.53
C ILE A 22 2.59 -27.75 -22.81
N GLN A 23 1.59 -27.91 -23.68
CA GLN A 23 0.63 -26.86 -24.01
C GLN A 23 -0.16 -26.40 -22.78
N GLN A 24 -0.63 -27.33 -21.95
CA GLN A 24 -1.35 -26.99 -20.71
C GLN A 24 -0.46 -26.25 -19.72
N PHE A 25 0.77 -26.71 -19.49
CA PHE A 25 1.72 -26.02 -18.62
C PHE A 25 2.02 -24.60 -19.11
N GLU A 26 2.16 -24.41 -20.42
CA GLU A 26 2.42 -23.09 -20.99
C GLU A 26 1.21 -22.14 -20.81
N GLN A 27 -0.01 -22.65 -21.01
CA GLN A 27 -1.24 -21.88 -20.75
C GLN A 27 -1.35 -21.49 -19.28
N HIS A 28 -1.16 -22.45 -18.36
CA HIS A 28 -1.17 -22.18 -16.93
C HIS A 28 -0.08 -21.20 -16.52
N SER A 29 1.13 -21.32 -17.07
CA SER A 29 2.21 -20.36 -16.84
C SER A 29 1.84 -18.95 -17.28
N LYS A 30 1.21 -18.80 -18.45
CA LYS A 30 0.74 -17.50 -18.96
C LYS A 30 -0.36 -16.92 -18.07
N THR A 31 -1.33 -17.73 -17.66
CA THR A 31 -2.39 -17.32 -16.72
C THR A 31 -1.80 -16.88 -15.38
N LEU A 32 -0.88 -17.66 -14.82
CA LEU A 32 -0.24 -17.35 -13.54
C LEU A 32 0.56 -16.03 -13.61
N ALA A 33 1.30 -15.80 -14.70
CA ALA A 33 2.02 -14.56 -14.93
C ALA A 33 1.08 -13.35 -15.04
N SER A 34 -0.04 -13.49 -15.76
CA SER A 34 -1.05 -12.42 -15.86
C SER A 34 -1.72 -12.11 -14.52
N GLN A 35 -2.00 -13.14 -13.71
CA GLN A 35 -2.55 -12.96 -12.37
C GLN A 35 -1.55 -12.24 -11.47
N ALA A 36 -0.29 -12.67 -11.46
CA ALA A 36 0.77 -12.04 -10.67
C ALA A 36 0.96 -10.56 -11.04
N ALA A 37 0.86 -10.21 -12.33
CA ALA A 37 0.94 -8.81 -12.77
C ALA A 37 -0.27 -7.98 -12.29
N GLN A 38 -1.48 -8.54 -12.33
CA GLN A 38 -2.68 -7.87 -11.80
C GLN A 38 -2.60 -7.70 -10.28
N ASP A 39 -2.13 -8.71 -9.57
CA ASP A 39 -1.92 -8.74 -8.13
C ASP A 39 -0.90 -7.66 -7.68
N GLU A 40 0.17 -7.47 -8.43
CA GLU A 40 1.17 -6.41 -8.20
C GLU A 40 0.55 -5.02 -8.39
N ILE A 41 -0.29 -4.84 -9.42
CA ILE A 41 -1.01 -3.58 -9.68
C ILE A 41 -2.00 -3.27 -8.54
N TRP A 42 -2.81 -4.26 -8.11
CA TRP A 42 -3.77 -4.06 -7.02
C TRP A 42 -3.08 -3.74 -5.69
N THR A 43 -1.98 -4.43 -5.41
CA THR A 43 -1.14 -4.12 -4.25
C THR A 43 -0.63 -2.69 -4.33
N ALA A 44 -0.14 -2.27 -5.50
CA ALA A 44 0.37 -0.92 -5.68
C ALA A 44 -0.72 0.14 -5.48
N VAL A 45 -1.91 -0.06 -6.04
CA VAL A 45 -3.04 0.87 -5.92
C VAL A 45 -3.51 1.02 -4.46
N LEU A 46 -3.68 -0.10 -3.76
CA LEU A 46 -4.15 -0.10 -2.38
C LEU A 46 -3.13 0.55 -1.43
N THR A 47 -1.86 0.17 -1.58
CA THR A 47 -0.77 0.69 -0.75
C THR A 47 -0.48 2.16 -1.02
N LEU A 48 -0.70 2.64 -2.24
CA LEU A 48 -0.52 4.04 -2.58
C LEU A 48 -1.52 4.97 -1.89
N GLY A 49 -2.74 4.49 -1.60
CA GLY A 49 -3.69 5.22 -0.76
C GLY A 49 -3.13 5.49 0.64
N TYR A 50 -2.61 4.44 1.29
CA TYR A 50 -1.95 4.56 2.61
C TYR A 50 -0.71 5.43 2.56
N VAL A 51 0.11 5.32 1.50
CA VAL A 51 1.29 6.17 1.30
C VAL A 51 0.90 7.63 1.21
N ILE A 52 -0.07 7.98 0.38
CA ILE A 52 -0.55 9.36 0.22
C ILE A 52 -1.06 9.90 1.56
N GLU A 53 -1.91 9.13 2.26
CA GLU A 53 -2.45 9.55 3.56
C GLU A 53 -1.33 9.80 4.60
N VAL A 54 -0.32 8.93 4.67
CA VAL A 54 0.80 9.12 5.62
C VAL A 54 1.64 10.33 5.27
N LEU A 55 1.93 10.56 3.99
CA LEU A 55 2.68 11.74 3.56
C LEU A 55 1.92 13.04 3.88
N ILE A 56 0.59 13.03 3.75
CA ILE A 56 -0.28 14.14 4.16
C ILE A 56 -0.25 14.31 5.69
N CYS A 57 -0.35 13.23 6.47
CA CYS A 57 -0.27 13.29 7.93
C CYS A 57 1.05 13.89 8.40
N LEU A 58 2.18 13.44 7.84
CA LEU A 58 3.51 13.96 8.13
C LEU A 58 3.60 15.45 7.85
N HIS A 59 3.20 15.88 6.64
CA HIS A 59 3.24 17.29 6.25
C HIS A 59 2.35 18.15 7.16
N THR A 60 1.11 17.72 7.40
CA THR A 60 0.15 18.43 8.25
C THR A 60 0.69 18.58 9.67
N ARG A 61 1.27 17.52 10.23
CA ARG A 61 1.78 17.52 11.60
C ARG A 61 3.01 18.42 11.75
N VAL A 62 3.88 18.47 10.75
CA VAL A 62 5.01 19.43 10.70
C VAL A 62 4.48 20.86 10.70
N LEU A 63 3.46 21.18 9.90
CA LEU A 63 2.88 22.52 9.85
C LEU A 63 2.22 22.94 11.17
N GLN A 64 1.56 22.01 11.87
CA GLN A 64 0.99 22.27 13.19
C GLN A 64 2.06 22.66 14.22
N LYS A 65 3.27 22.11 14.12
CA LYS A 65 4.40 22.40 15.00
C LYS A 65 5.24 23.60 14.54
N LEU A 66 5.04 24.08 13.32
CA LEU A 66 5.74 25.22 12.71
C LEU A 66 4.75 26.23 12.09
N PRO A 67 3.84 26.81 12.90
CA PRO A 67 2.76 27.68 12.40
C PRO A 67 3.30 28.94 11.71
N ASP A 68 4.47 29.42 12.13
CA ASP A 68 5.22 30.55 11.58
C ASP A 68 5.77 30.28 10.16
N LEU A 69 6.01 29.01 9.80
CA LEU A 69 6.61 28.63 8.52
C LEU A 69 5.61 28.06 7.50
N VAL A 70 4.31 28.02 7.81
CA VAL A 70 3.26 27.40 6.95
C VAL A 70 3.30 27.89 5.51
N ARG A 71 3.35 29.21 5.30
CA ARG A 71 3.42 29.81 3.94
C ARG A 71 4.67 29.41 3.16
N SER A 72 5.72 29.06 3.89
CA SER A 72 7.04 28.76 3.37
C SER A 72 7.31 27.26 3.21
N LEU A 73 6.35 26.43 3.66
CA LEU A 73 6.38 24.97 3.64
C LEU A 73 5.11 24.39 2.99
N PRO A 74 4.71 24.81 1.76
CA PRO A 74 3.44 24.42 1.16
C PRO A 74 3.30 22.92 0.85
N THR A 75 4.42 22.18 0.78
CA THR A 75 4.44 20.75 0.43
C THR A 75 5.46 19.97 1.27
N LEU A 76 5.32 18.64 1.33
CA LEU A 76 6.35 17.79 1.95
C LEU A 76 7.73 17.97 1.29
N ALA A 77 7.78 18.18 -0.03
CA ALA A 77 9.03 18.48 -0.74
C ALA A 77 9.70 19.78 -0.24
N SER A 78 8.92 20.81 0.07
CA SER A 78 9.47 22.04 0.66
C SER A 78 10.02 21.81 2.08
N VAL A 79 9.41 20.92 2.87
CA VAL A 79 9.95 20.47 4.16
C VAL A 79 11.30 19.79 3.97
N PHE A 80 11.41 18.84 3.02
CA PHE A 80 12.66 18.16 2.71
C PHE A 80 13.78 19.11 2.28
N ARG A 81 13.47 20.11 1.44
CA ARG A 81 14.45 21.11 1.04
C ARG A 81 14.89 21.98 2.21
N ARG A 82 13.95 22.37 3.08
CA ARG A 82 14.22 23.34 4.16
C ARG A 82 14.90 22.70 5.37
N LYS A 83 14.61 21.42 5.69
CA LYS A 83 15.25 20.72 6.81
C LYS A 83 16.77 20.61 6.70
N VAL A 84 17.32 20.66 5.48
CA VAL A 84 18.78 20.63 5.25
C VAL A 84 19.46 21.89 5.80
N LYS A 85 18.81 23.05 5.65
CA LYS A 85 19.39 24.37 6.01
C LYS A 85 18.84 24.96 7.30
N ASN A 86 17.64 24.54 7.72
CA ASN A 86 16.98 25.06 8.90
C ASN A 86 16.91 23.97 10.00
N LYS A 87 17.71 24.17 11.06
CA LYS A 87 17.79 23.24 12.21
C LYS A 87 16.44 23.05 12.90
N HIS A 88 15.63 24.10 13.00
CA HIS A 88 14.32 24.00 13.66
C HIS A 88 13.37 23.10 12.86
N VAL A 89 13.33 23.28 11.53
CA VAL A 89 12.55 22.40 10.63
C VAL A 89 13.03 20.95 10.73
N ARG A 90 14.35 20.72 10.82
CA ARG A 90 14.91 19.37 10.98
C ARG A 90 14.48 18.70 12.28
N ILE A 91 14.59 19.40 13.41
CA ILE A 91 14.19 18.87 14.72
C ILE A 91 12.70 18.53 14.74
N VAL A 92 11.85 19.42 14.21
CA VAL A 92 10.41 19.14 14.11
C VAL A 92 10.15 17.94 13.19
N TRP A 93 10.83 17.86 12.04
CA TRP A 93 10.71 16.72 11.14
C TRP A 93 11.04 15.39 11.83
N GLU A 94 12.19 15.33 12.52
CA GLU A 94 12.64 14.15 13.27
C GLU A 94 11.64 13.77 14.38
N SER A 95 11.17 14.74 15.16
CA SER A 95 10.16 14.53 16.20
C SER A 95 8.83 14.02 15.63
N VAL A 96 8.38 14.54 14.49
CA VAL A 96 7.14 14.08 13.84
C VAL A 96 7.29 12.65 13.32
N MET A 97 8.44 12.30 12.73
CA MET A 97 8.68 10.92 12.32
C MET A 97 8.68 9.97 13.53
N GLU A 98 9.31 10.36 14.63
CA GLU A 98 9.32 9.60 15.88
C GLU A 98 7.91 9.42 16.47
N GLU A 99 7.08 10.47 16.46
CA GLU A 99 5.66 10.39 16.86
C GLU A 99 4.88 9.33 16.09
N TYR A 100 5.22 9.14 14.80
CA TYR A 100 4.60 8.13 13.95
C TYR A 100 5.35 6.79 13.92
N GLY A 101 6.43 6.64 14.68
CA GLY A 101 7.27 5.44 14.67
C GLY A 101 7.96 5.18 13.33
N LEU A 102 8.18 6.23 12.54
CA LEU A 102 8.81 6.18 11.22
C LEU A 102 10.27 6.60 11.32
N GLN A 103 11.08 6.03 10.43
CA GLN A 103 12.47 6.42 10.22
C GLN A 103 12.65 7.11 8.87
N GLU A 104 13.75 7.84 8.70
CA GLU A 104 14.07 8.51 7.43
C GLU A 104 14.11 7.53 6.24
N ARG A 105 14.56 6.30 6.47
CA ARG A 105 14.54 5.22 5.46
C ARG A 105 13.12 4.83 5.03
N ASP A 106 12.16 4.88 5.95
CA ASP A 106 10.77 4.53 5.67
C ASP A 106 10.14 5.60 4.80
N VAL A 107 10.32 6.87 5.18
CA VAL A 107 9.83 8.00 4.39
C VAL A 107 10.48 8.01 3.00
N THR A 108 11.77 7.70 2.90
CA THR A 108 12.46 7.56 1.61
C THR A 108 11.81 6.46 0.76
N ALA A 109 11.59 5.27 1.32
CA ALA A 109 10.95 4.16 0.60
C ALA A 109 9.53 4.52 0.14
N LEU A 110 8.73 5.15 1.00
CA LEU A 110 7.37 5.61 0.70
C LEU A 110 7.36 6.67 -0.41
N CYS A 111 8.28 7.64 -0.36
CA CYS A 111 8.42 8.66 -1.41
C CYS A 111 8.88 8.05 -2.74
N THR A 112 9.85 7.15 -2.73
CA THR A 112 10.30 6.43 -3.94
C THR A 112 9.15 5.64 -4.56
N PHE A 113 8.40 4.92 -3.73
CA PHE A 113 7.22 4.18 -4.18
C PHE A 113 6.15 5.10 -4.77
N PHE A 114 5.83 6.21 -4.10
CA PHE A 114 4.89 7.21 -4.61
C PHE A 114 5.34 7.79 -5.95
N ILE A 115 6.63 8.08 -6.14
CA ILE A 115 7.14 8.59 -7.41
C ILE A 115 7.06 7.51 -8.51
N ALA A 116 7.39 6.26 -8.19
CA ALA A 116 7.41 5.16 -9.15
C ALA A 116 6.00 4.69 -9.59
N HIS A 117 5.00 4.81 -8.71
CA HIS A 117 3.66 4.28 -8.93
C HIS A 117 2.54 5.34 -8.92
N GLY A 118 2.82 6.58 -8.52
CA GLY A 118 1.81 7.63 -8.36
C GLY A 118 1.11 8.04 -9.66
N ASN A 119 1.81 7.98 -10.80
CA ASN A 119 1.20 8.22 -12.11
C ASN A 119 0.27 7.08 -12.56
N LYS A 120 0.42 5.87 -12.02
CA LYS A 120 -0.45 4.72 -12.30
C LYS A 120 -1.74 4.77 -11.47
N ALA A 121 -1.82 5.68 -10.49
CA ALA A 121 -2.92 5.79 -9.54
C ALA A 121 -4.16 6.51 -10.07
N GLU A 122 -4.00 7.30 -11.14
CA GLU A 122 -5.04 8.18 -11.69
C GLU A 122 -6.25 7.40 -12.27
N HIS A 123 -6.16 6.08 -12.36
CA HIS A 123 -7.16 5.20 -12.98
C HIS A 123 -8.02 4.39 -12.00
N TYR A 124 -7.85 4.56 -10.68
CA TYR A 124 -8.51 3.67 -9.70
C TYR A 124 -9.49 4.40 -8.78
N ALA A 125 -10.77 4.28 -9.14
CA ALA A 125 -11.91 4.86 -8.44
C ALA A 125 -12.00 4.38 -6.97
N ALA A 126 -12.48 5.28 -6.10
CA ALA A 126 -12.58 5.09 -4.65
C ALA A 126 -13.43 3.87 -4.22
N ASN A 127 -14.33 3.40 -5.09
CA ASN A 127 -15.21 2.26 -4.84
C ASN A 127 -14.51 0.89 -4.86
N ILE A 128 -13.39 0.73 -5.57
CA ILE A 128 -12.66 -0.56 -5.60
C ILE A 128 -11.81 -0.75 -4.34
N ARG A 129 -11.45 0.36 -3.66
CA ARG A 129 -10.66 0.31 -2.42
C ARG A 129 -11.36 -0.44 -1.30
N GLN A 130 -12.70 -0.57 -1.32
CA GLN A 130 -13.50 -1.21 -0.26
C GLN A 130 -13.66 -2.73 -0.41
N THR A 131 -13.64 -3.25 -1.64
CA THR A 131 -13.97 -4.67 -1.90
C THR A 131 -12.81 -5.63 -1.57
N TYR A 132 -11.56 -5.13 -1.56
CA TYR A 132 -10.34 -5.90 -1.26
C TYR A 132 -9.86 -5.78 0.21
N ILE A 133 -10.54 -4.98 1.04
CA ILE A 133 -10.20 -4.73 2.46
C ILE A 133 -10.61 -5.91 3.34
N LYS A 134 -10.04 -7.10 3.15
CA LYS A 134 -10.13 -8.13 4.21
C LYS A 134 -8.86 -8.24 5.02
N ASP A 135 -7.68 -8.01 4.42
CA ASP A 135 -6.44 -7.86 5.19
C ASP A 135 -5.32 -7.19 4.37
N VAL A 136 -5.21 -5.85 4.49
CA VAL A 136 -4.15 -5.06 3.84
C VAL A 136 -2.75 -5.47 4.33
N THR A 137 -2.65 -5.86 5.60
CA THR A 137 -1.38 -6.30 6.23
C THR A 137 -0.91 -7.61 5.61
N PHE A 138 -1.82 -8.57 5.45
CA PHE A 138 -1.53 -9.84 4.79
C PHE A 138 -1.09 -9.63 3.33
N MET A 139 -1.77 -8.75 2.58
CA MET A 139 -1.38 -8.43 1.20
C MET A 139 0.04 -7.85 1.14
N ILE A 140 0.34 -6.84 1.96
CA ILE A 140 1.67 -6.22 1.99
C ILE A 140 2.75 -7.27 2.32
N THR A 141 2.47 -8.13 3.29
CA THR A 141 3.42 -9.16 3.76
C THR A 141 3.73 -10.20 2.68
N ASN A 142 2.74 -10.59 1.88
CA ASN A 142 2.91 -11.66 0.90
C ASN A 142 3.29 -11.19 -0.50
N MET A 143 2.96 -9.94 -0.85
CA MET A 143 3.04 -9.45 -2.23
C MET A 143 4.17 -8.43 -2.44
N VAL A 144 4.62 -7.75 -1.38
CA VAL A 144 5.73 -6.78 -1.47
C VAL A 144 7.06 -7.49 -1.22
N LYS A 145 7.82 -7.73 -2.28
CA LYS A 145 9.12 -8.44 -2.20
C LYS A 145 10.25 -7.61 -1.61
N ASN A 146 10.19 -6.28 -1.71
CA ASN A 146 11.22 -5.40 -1.16
C ASN A 146 10.97 -5.21 0.33
N GLN A 147 11.84 -5.76 1.18
CA GLN A 147 11.66 -5.73 2.64
C GLN A 147 11.57 -4.31 3.22
N ALA A 148 12.41 -3.39 2.73
CA ALA A 148 12.41 -2.01 3.22
C ALA A 148 11.09 -1.30 2.89
N LEU A 149 10.55 -1.52 1.69
CA LEU A 149 9.25 -1.00 1.30
C LEU A 149 8.11 -1.69 2.06
N GLN A 150 8.18 -3.01 2.23
CA GLN A 150 7.21 -3.78 2.99
C GLN A 150 7.08 -3.25 4.41
N ASP A 151 8.19 -3.12 5.13
CA ASP A 151 8.21 -2.61 6.50
C ASP A 151 7.67 -1.18 6.59
N ALA A 152 8.04 -0.32 5.64
CA ALA A 152 7.59 1.07 5.58
C ALA A 152 6.07 1.15 5.32
N LEU A 153 5.53 0.30 4.44
CA LEU A 153 4.09 0.22 4.15
C LEU A 153 3.31 -0.33 5.35
N LEU A 154 3.83 -1.33 6.06
CA LEU A 154 3.20 -1.86 7.28
C LEU A 154 3.13 -0.78 8.36
N ARG A 155 4.22 -0.03 8.57
CA ARG A 155 4.21 1.13 9.48
C ARG A 155 3.22 2.21 9.03
N ALA A 156 3.14 2.47 7.72
CA ALA A 156 2.18 3.42 7.17
C ALA A 156 0.73 3.03 7.45
N VAL A 157 0.37 1.75 7.25
CA VAL A 157 -0.95 1.22 7.61
C VAL A 157 -1.23 1.41 9.10
N GLN A 158 -0.27 1.08 9.97
CA GLN A 158 -0.43 1.27 11.42
C GLN A 158 -0.68 2.73 11.82
N VAL A 159 0.05 3.68 11.21
CA VAL A 159 -0.14 5.12 11.46
C VAL A 159 -1.57 5.55 11.12
N ILE A 160 -2.07 5.13 9.96
CA ILE A 160 -3.40 5.50 9.48
C ILE A 160 -4.50 4.83 10.31
N GLU A 161 -4.40 3.52 10.54
CA GLU A 161 -5.42 2.79 11.31
C GLU A 161 -5.47 3.24 12.78
N LYS A 162 -4.32 3.55 13.41
CA LYS A 162 -4.30 4.21 14.74
C LYS A 162 -4.95 5.59 14.69
N GLY A 163 -4.65 6.39 13.66
CA GLY A 163 -5.26 7.71 13.48
C GLY A 163 -6.79 7.64 13.31
N LYS A 164 -7.29 6.62 12.58
CA LYS A 164 -8.74 6.36 12.43
C LYS A 164 -9.37 5.94 13.76
N ALA A 165 -8.75 5.03 14.51
CA ALA A 165 -9.22 4.55 15.80
C ALA A 165 -9.31 5.65 16.86
N VAL A 166 -8.45 6.68 16.78
CA VAL A 166 -8.49 7.86 17.66
C VAL A 166 -9.59 8.85 17.27
N ARG A 167 -10.04 8.87 16.01
CA ARG A 167 -11.17 9.70 15.54
C ARG A 167 -12.54 9.06 15.82
N THR A 168 -12.59 7.74 16.03
CA THR A 168 -13.83 6.99 16.29
C THR A 168 -14.47 7.20 17.69
N PRO A 169 -13.77 7.54 18.80
CA PRO A 169 -14.39 7.67 20.11
C PRO A 169 -15.19 8.96 20.27
N GLU A 170 -14.85 10.03 19.54
CA GLU A 170 -15.52 11.34 19.68
C GLU A 170 -16.80 11.45 18.84
N ASN A 171 -16.81 10.88 17.64
CA ASN A 171 -18.01 10.90 16.79
C ASN A 171 -19.15 10.03 17.34
N GLN A 172 -18.85 8.97 18.09
CA GLN A 172 -19.88 8.17 18.77
C GLN A 172 -20.45 8.89 20.02
N ARG A 173 -19.63 9.66 20.75
CA ARG A 173 -20.10 10.46 21.89
C ARG A 173 -20.94 11.68 21.47
N ALA A 174 -20.62 12.30 20.33
CA ALA A 174 -21.44 13.39 19.79
C ALA A 174 -22.82 12.87 19.32
N SER A 175 -22.87 11.75 18.59
CA SER A 175 -24.14 11.15 18.17
C SER A 175 -24.99 10.60 19.31
N LEU A 176 -24.39 10.10 20.41
CA LEU A 176 -25.15 9.65 21.58
C LEU A 176 -25.77 10.79 22.39
N LYS A 177 -25.16 11.98 22.40
CA LYS A 177 -25.67 13.14 23.14
C LYS A 177 -26.82 13.87 22.41
N GLU A 178 -26.89 13.77 21.09
CA GLU A 178 -27.99 14.33 20.29
C GLU A 178 -29.24 13.43 20.25
N LEU A 179 -29.15 12.17 20.70
CA LEU A 179 -30.24 11.19 20.61
C LEU A 179 -31.04 10.99 21.91
N MET A 180 -30.70 11.67 23.01
CA MET A 180 -31.45 11.55 24.27
C MET A 180 -32.33 12.78 24.49
N PRO A 181 -33.67 12.66 24.50
CA PRO A 181 -34.54 13.74 24.93
C PRO A 181 -34.33 14.00 26.42
N SER A 182 -34.14 15.27 26.77
CA SER A 182 -34.12 15.75 28.14
C SER A 182 -35.49 15.50 28.78
N THR A 183 -35.60 14.47 29.61
CA THR A 183 -36.73 14.31 30.53
C THR A 183 -36.52 15.31 31.66
N LYS A 184 -37.23 16.45 31.56
CA LYS A 184 -37.50 17.31 32.69
C LYS A 184 -38.64 16.68 33.49
N ASP A 185 -38.38 16.38 34.76
CA ASP A 185 -39.40 16.35 35.80
C ASP A 185 -39.82 17.79 36.16
#